data_AF-A0A956QXE9-F1
#
_entry.id   AF-A0A956QXE9-F1
#
_cell.length_a   1.000
_cell.length_b   1.000
_cell.length_c   1.000
_cell.angle_alpha   90.00
_cell.angle_beta   90.00
_cell.angle_gamma   90.00
#
_symmetry.space_group_name_H-M   'P 1'
#
loop_
_entity.id
_entity.type
_entity.pdbx_description
1 polymer ?
#
loop_
_entity_poly.entity_id
_entity_poly.type
_entity_poly.pdbx_seq_one_letter_code
_entity_poly.pdbx_strand_id
1 'polypeptide(L)'
;MNRSEKDIPRQRRFGLKRGIPGLLAVPVAMSLMGALAPLAMAAMESDDVGMYGSITVSRRAHVAATAMKQGDYGQAQGEYRTLIGLSPKTEDFYFGLYESSVKLNQWDQVALALEELFKIDPTYKSKLDLEYGICLYHQNRYDEAEPLLKKALASINEPSLVEDKLKTLMTKSIIKHEKVIGKVLEYHEPEKFVMPERNVVDPESVHAHRSKYGLTLENAFTQSESIIVAEFKNYEKDGMVSFFDPPCANFVRTDFLKGHVPLNRSIPIRFEFHEKIGEKKPEGWKFDKDKMPKPGSKWILFINSAVPIDGMIETYHGSYGRMEFNEDNYDKIMQIIEQHKGQTR
;
A
#
# COMPACT_ATOMS: atom_id res chain seq x y z
N MET A 1 37.84 -72.05 -51.53
CA MET A 1 38.87 -72.48 -50.58
C MET A 1 39.50 -71.24 -49.94
N ASN A 2 39.37 -71.11 -48.61
CA ASN A 2 40.21 -70.38 -47.62
C ASN A 2 41.00 -69.14 -48.07
N ARG A 3 40.71 -67.93 -47.56
CA ARG A 3 40.92 -67.32 -46.20
C ARG A 3 42.12 -66.36 -46.23
N SER A 4 41.88 -65.15 -45.68
CA SER A 4 42.75 -64.34 -44.80
C SER A 4 42.73 -62.87 -45.26
N GLU A 5 41.87 -62.02 -44.68
CA GLU A 5 42.00 -61.25 -43.42
C GLU A 5 42.80 -59.93 -43.55
N LYS A 6 42.15 -58.89 -43.03
CA LYS A 6 42.68 -57.68 -42.35
C LYS A 6 43.04 -56.45 -43.18
N ASP A 7 42.02 -55.59 -43.24
CA ASP A 7 41.97 -54.28 -42.59
C ASP A 7 43.06 -53.24 -42.88
N ILE A 8 42.64 -52.32 -43.75
CA ILE A 8 42.70 -50.85 -43.70
C ILE A 8 44.02 -50.22 -43.26
N PRO A 9 44.60 -49.42 -44.17
CA PRO A 9 45.20 -48.17 -43.72
C PRO A 9 44.91 -46.96 -44.62
N ARG A 10 45.16 -45.79 -44.00
CA ARG A 10 45.52 -44.48 -44.56
C ARG A 10 44.44 -43.42 -44.73
N GLN A 11 44.53 -42.48 -43.79
CA GLN A 11 44.40 -41.04 -44.02
C GLN A 11 45.13 -40.58 -45.29
N ARG A 12 44.48 -39.73 -46.09
CA ARG A 12 45.12 -38.61 -46.80
C ARG A 12 44.18 -37.40 -46.88
N ARG A 13 44.83 -36.24 -46.71
CA ARG A 13 44.37 -34.84 -46.75
C ARG A 13 43.56 -34.49 -48.00
N PHE A 14 42.83 -33.37 -47.88
CA PHE A 14 42.45 -32.32 -48.87
C PHE A 14 40.98 -31.96 -48.63
N GLY A 15 40.52 -30.71 -48.56
CA GLY A 15 41.10 -29.39 -48.66
C GLY A 15 39.97 -28.39 -48.36
N LEU A 16 40.29 -27.22 -47.82
CA LEU A 16 39.34 -26.11 -47.70
C LEU A 16 38.82 -25.73 -49.10
N LYS A 17 37.49 -25.53 -49.24
CA LYS A 17 36.92 -24.40 -50.00
C LYS A 17 35.43 -24.17 -49.67
N ARG A 18 35.23 -23.06 -48.95
CA ARG A 18 34.17 -22.03 -49.01
C ARG A 18 32.81 -22.38 -49.64
N GLY A 19 31.76 -22.17 -48.84
CA GLY A 19 30.39 -21.86 -49.25
C GLY A 19 29.47 -21.65 -48.04
N ILE A 20 29.13 -20.40 -47.73
CA ILE A 20 28.09 -19.94 -46.75
C ILE A 20 26.80 -19.68 -47.58
N PRO A 21 25.53 -19.65 -47.07
CA PRO A 21 25.01 -19.75 -45.69
C PRO A 21 23.84 -20.74 -45.49
N GLY A 22 23.56 -21.08 -44.23
CA GLY A 22 22.28 -21.65 -43.82
C GLY A 22 22.16 -21.63 -42.30
N LEU A 23 21.15 -20.92 -41.79
CA LEU A 23 20.80 -20.70 -40.39
C LEU A 23 20.88 -21.96 -39.53
N LEU A 24 21.43 -21.84 -38.32
CA LEU A 24 20.83 -22.44 -37.12
C LEU A 24 21.36 -21.78 -35.84
N ALA A 25 20.39 -21.42 -35.01
CA ALA A 25 20.54 -20.71 -33.76
C ALA A 25 21.26 -21.54 -32.69
N VAL A 26 22.12 -20.87 -31.91
CA VAL A 26 22.52 -21.31 -30.57
C VAL A 26 22.46 -20.07 -29.68
N PRO A 27 21.70 -20.10 -28.57
CA PRO A 27 21.56 -18.94 -27.70
C PRO A 27 22.88 -18.63 -26.99
N VAL A 28 23.21 -17.35 -27.01
CA VAL A 28 24.32 -16.72 -26.32
C VAL A 28 24.10 -16.83 -24.81
N ALA A 29 24.95 -17.61 -24.14
CA ALA A 29 25.17 -17.47 -22.71
C ALA A 29 26.03 -16.21 -22.51
N MET A 30 25.42 -15.13 -22.03
CA MET A 30 26.13 -13.94 -21.60
C MET A 30 26.13 -13.91 -20.08
N SER A 31 27.24 -14.37 -19.50
CA SER A 31 27.65 -14.01 -18.15
C SER A 31 28.04 -12.53 -18.14
N LEU A 32 27.38 -11.73 -17.30
CA LEU A 32 27.96 -10.48 -16.82
C LEU A 32 27.74 -10.36 -15.32
N MET A 33 28.86 -10.33 -14.61
CA MET A 33 28.98 -9.80 -13.26
C MET A 33 28.43 -8.37 -13.21
N GLY A 34 27.64 -8.10 -12.18
CA GLY A 34 27.29 -6.77 -11.71
C GLY A 34 27.20 -6.79 -10.19
N ALA A 35 28.36 -6.76 -9.54
CA ALA A 35 28.45 -6.49 -8.11
C ALA A 35 28.13 -5.01 -7.87
N LEU A 36 27.01 -4.75 -7.18
CA LEU A 36 26.72 -3.62 -6.28
C LEU A 36 25.19 -3.47 -6.15
N ALA A 37 24.59 -4.19 -5.21
CA ALA A 37 23.32 -3.81 -4.62
C ALA A 37 23.56 -3.66 -3.10
N PRO A 38 23.63 -2.43 -2.56
CA PRO A 38 23.94 -2.21 -1.16
C PRO A 38 22.66 -2.45 -0.34
N LEU A 39 22.75 -3.27 0.71
CA LEU A 39 22.01 -3.26 2.00
C LEU A 39 20.50 -2.93 2.11
N ALA A 40 19.80 -2.52 1.05
CA ALA A 40 18.46 -1.95 1.10
C ALA A 40 17.35 -2.98 0.83
N MET A 41 17.65 -4.08 0.12
CA MET A 41 16.64 -5.09 -0.23
C MET A 41 16.29 -6.04 0.92
N ALA A 42 17.20 -6.25 1.89
CA ALA A 42 16.92 -7.16 3.01
C ALA A 42 15.88 -6.61 4.01
N ALA A 43 15.53 -5.32 3.92
CA ALA A 43 14.48 -4.70 4.74
C ALA A 43 13.10 -4.73 4.06
N MET A 44 12.98 -5.26 2.84
CA MET A 44 11.73 -5.21 2.06
C MET A 44 10.90 -6.49 2.14
N GLU A 45 11.36 -7.52 2.86
CA GLU A 45 10.75 -8.86 2.87
C GLU A 45 10.11 -9.19 4.23
N SER A 46 9.47 -8.21 4.87
CA SER A 46 8.62 -8.44 6.03
C SER A 46 7.20 -7.93 5.76
N ASP A 47 6.27 -8.86 5.53
CA ASP A 47 4.81 -8.61 5.49
C ASP A 47 4.23 -8.22 6.86
N ASP A 48 5.08 -7.98 7.85
CA ASP A 48 4.70 -7.47 9.14
C ASP A 48 4.33 -5.98 8.99
N VAL A 49 3.07 -5.62 9.19
CA VAL A 49 2.63 -4.21 9.29
C VAL A 49 3.35 -3.46 10.42
N GLY A 50 4.11 -4.21 11.24
CA GLY A 50 4.95 -3.73 12.31
C GLY A 50 4.11 -3.29 13.49
N MET A 51 4.78 -3.02 14.60
CA MET A 51 4.15 -2.72 15.89
C MET A 51 3.19 -1.51 15.87
N TYR A 52 3.24 -0.67 14.84
CA TYR A 52 2.41 0.52 14.67
C TYR A 52 1.22 0.33 13.72
N GLY A 53 0.95 -0.89 13.25
CA GLY A 53 -0.21 -1.22 12.40
C GLY A 53 -0.17 -0.61 11.00
N SER A 54 0.95 -0.01 10.60
CA SER A 54 1.18 0.56 9.28
C SER A 54 2.65 0.40 8.89
N ILE A 55 2.90 -0.24 7.75
CA ILE A 55 4.25 -0.46 7.20
C ILE A 55 4.99 0.88 7.04
N THR A 56 4.29 1.93 6.61
CA THR A 56 4.87 3.25 6.41
C THR A 56 5.29 3.89 7.74
N VAL A 57 4.44 3.78 8.77
CA VAL A 57 4.72 4.30 10.12
C VAL A 57 5.86 3.52 10.76
N SER A 58 5.82 2.19 10.71
CA SER A 58 6.84 1.30 11.25
C SER A 58 8.22 1.56 10.60
N ARG A 59 8.28 1.73 9.27
CA ARG A 59 9.52 2.05 8.56
C ARG A 59 10.09 3.41 8.98
N ARG A 60 9.24 4.45 9.06
CA ARG A 60 9.68 5.79 9.47
C ARG A 60 10.12 5.82 10.93
N ALA A 61 9.42 5.09 11.81
CA ALA A 61 9.83 4.92 13.21
C ALA A 61 11.21 4.28 13.32
N HIS A 62 11.50 3.26 12.50
CA HIS A 62 12.82 2.65 12.42
C HIS A 62 13.91 3.64 11.98
N VAL A 63 13.64 4.45 10.93
CA VAL A 63 14.58 5.49 10.47
C VAL A 63 14.83 6.51 11.59
N ALA A 64 13.77 7.01 12.23
CA ALA A 64 13.87 7.98 13.33
C ALA A 64 14.72 7.43 14.49
N ALA A 65 14.44 6.19 14.93
CA ALA A 65 15.18 5.56 16.01
C ALA A 65 16.65 5.26 15.62
N THR A 66 16.90 4.92 14.37
CA THR A 66 18.27 4.72 13.88
C THR A 66 19.05 6.03 13.88
N ALA A 67 18.44 7.13 13.43
CA ALA A 67 19.03 8.46 13.47
C ALA A 67 19.30 8.91 14.91
N MET A 68 18.37 8.69 15.85
CA MET A 68 18.57 8.93 17.28
C MET A 68 19.79 8.21 17.83
N LYS A 69 19.96 6.92 17.47
CA LYS A 69 21.10 6.10 17.91
C LYS A 69 22.43 6.56 17.30
N GLN A 70 22.40 7.07 16.06
CA GLN A 70 23.57 7.61 15.37
C GLN A 70 23.94 9.02 15.84
N GLY A 71 23.10 9.66 16.67
CA GLY A 71 23.28 11.03 17.13
C GLY A 71 22.86 12.09 16.12
N ASP A 72 22.22 11.69 15.00
CA ASP A 72 21.61 12.62 14.06
C ASP A 72 20.22 13.04 14.55
N TYR A 73 20.23 13.91 15.56
CA TYR A 73 19.00 14.39 16.19
C TYR A 73 18.15 15.26 15.27
N GLY A 74 18.76 15.93 14.28
CA GLY A 74 18.05 16.76 13.29
C GLY A 74 17.18 15.92 12.37
N GLN A 75 17.75 14.84 11.81
CA GLN A 75 17.00 13.89 11.00
C GLN A 75 15.91 13.19 11.83
N ALA A 76 16.25 12.73 13.04
CA ALA A 76 15.30 12.08 13.93
C ALA A 76 14.09 12.97 14.24
N GLN A 77 14.32 14.25 14.55
CA GLN A 77 13.26 15.21 14.81
C GLN A 77 12.32 15.37 13.60
N GLY A 78 12.87 15.48 12.39
CA GLY A 78 12.09 15.58 11.16
C GLY A 78 11.19 14.37 10.91
N GLU A 79 11.70 13.17 11.16
CA GLU A 79 10.92 11.94 11.05
C GLU A 79 9.84 11.83 12.14
N TYR A 80 10.14 12.18 13.39
CA TYR A 80 9.13 12.18 14.46
C TYR A 80 8.00 13.18 14.20
N ARG A 81 8.29 14.37 13.66
CA ARG A 81 7.24 15.32 13.25
C ARG A 81 6.35 14.75 12.15
N THR A 82 6.96 14.03 11.20
CA THR A 82 6.19 13.36 10.13
C THR A 82 5.34 12.23 10.69
N LEU A 83 5.88 11.42 11.60
CA LEU A 83 5.17 10.34 12.30
C LEU A 83 3.98 10.86 13.11
N ILE A 84 4.13 11.99 13.81
CA ILE A 84 3.05 12.66 14.53
C ILE A 84 1.93 13.09 13.56
N GLY A 85 2.28 13.60 12.37
CA GLY A 85 1.28 13.93 11.34
C GLY A 85 0.50 12.72 10.82
N LEU A 86 1.11 11.54 10.81
CA LEU A 86 0.48 10.29 10.37
C LEU A 86 -0.32 9.60 11.48
N SER A 87 0.13 9.71 12.73
CA SER A 87 -0.46 9.03 13.88
C SER A 87 -0.41 9.95 15.11
N PRO A 88 -1.30 10.96 15.17
CA PRO A 88 -1.22 12.05 16.14
C PRO A 88 -1.54 11.64 17.58
N LYS A 89 -2.06 10.43 17.80
CA LYS A 89 -2.40 9.91 19.14
C LYS A 89 -1.34 8.97 19.71
N THR A 90 -0.24 8.72 18.98
CA THR A 90 0.79 7.79 19.41
C THR A 90 1.83 8.49 20.29
N GLU A 91 1.75 8.26 21.60
CA GLU A 91 2.64 8.86 22.61
C GLU A 91 4.14 8.62 22.34
N ASP A 92 4.50 7.45 21.81
CA ASP A 92 5.89 7.06 21.49
C ASP A 92 6.59 8.13 20.61
N PHE A 93 5.88 8.75 19.67
CA PHE A 93 6.47 9.73 18.74
C PHE A 93 6.69 11.10 19.39
N TYR A 94 5.87 11.47 20.36
CA TYR A 94 6.08 12.70 21.14
C TYR A 94 7.26 12.57 22.10
N PHE A 95 7.48 11.39 22.69
CA PHE A 95 8.71 11.12 23.45
C PHE A 95 9.96 11.18 22.56
N GLY A 96 9.90 10.64 21.34
CA GLY A 96 10.98 10.79 20.36
C GLY A 96 11.25 12.24 19.95
N LEU A 97 10.18 13.03 19.75
CA LEU A 97 10.28 14.46 19.47
C LEU A 97 10.87 15.24 20.65
N TYR A 98 10.45 14.93 21.87
CA TYR A 98 10.98 15.52 23.10
C TYR A 98 12.51 15.33 23.17
N GLU A 99 12.98 14.08 23.09
CA GLU A 99 14.41 13.78 23.27
C GLU A 99 15.27 14.39 22.15
N SER A 100 14.84 14.24 20.90
CA SER A 100 15.56 14.85 19.77
C SER A 100 15.64 16.38 19.90
N SER A 101 14.56 17.02 20.37
CA SER A 101 14.53 18.47 20.56
C SER A 101 15.36 18.94 21.76
N VAL A 102 15.40 18.18 22.87
CA VAL A 102 16.30 18.45 24.00
C VAL A 102 17.75 18.39 23.55
N LYS A 103 18.14 17.36 22.78
CA LYS A 103 19.52 17.22 22.26
C LYS A 103 19.91 18.34 21.30
N LEU A 104 18.95 18.92 20.59
CA LEU A 104 19.15 20.08 19.72
C LEU A 104 19.02 21.43 20.46
N ASN A 105 18.75 21.44 21.78
CA ASN A 105 18.46 22.63 22.58
C ASN A 105 17.29 23.48 22.04
N GLN A 106 16.30 22.85 21.41
CA GLN A 106 15.12 23.51 20.84
C GLN A 106 13.94 23.49 21.82
N TRP A 107 14.02 24.35 22.84
CA TRP A 107 13.10 24.33 23.99
C TRP A 107 11.64 24.64 23.65
N ASP A 108 11.36 25.35 22.55
CA ASP A 108 10.00 25.58 22.07
C ASP A 108 9.34 24.27 21.57
N GLN A 109 10.12 23.42 20.87
CA GLN A 109 9.64 22.12 20.41
C GLN A 109 9.49 21.13 21.58
N VAL A 110 10.36 21.24 22.59
CA VAL A 110 10.25 20.47 23.84
C VAL A 110 8.94 20.79 24.55
N ALA A 111 8.59 22.07 24.70
CA ALA A 111 7.33 22.48 25.31
C ALA A 111 6.12 21.92 24.54
N LEU A 112 6.13 22.03 23.21
CA LEU A 112 5.06 21.48 22.38
C LEU A 112 4.90 19.97 22.59
N ALA A 113 6.00 19.21 22.61
CA ALA A 113 5.95 17.77 22.82
C ALA A 113 5.38 17.40 24.21
N LEU A 114 5.79 18.11 25.26
CA LEU A 114 5.28 17.90 26.62
C LEU A 114 3.79 18.26 26.74
N GLU A 115 3.37 19.38 26.16
CA GLU A 115 1.96 19.80 26.17
C GLU A 115 1.06 18.79 25.46
N GLU A 116 1.48 18.25 24.32
CA GLU A 116 0.74 17.19 23.62
C GLU A 116 0.69 15.89 24.43
N LEU A 117 1.80 15.50 25.08
CA LEU A 117 1.79 14.35 26.00
C LEU A 117 0.76 14.55 27.13
N PHE A 118 0.70 15.74 27.72
CA PHE A 118 -0.29 16.04 28.78
C PHE A 118 -1.73 16.05 28.29
N LYS A 119 -1.96 16.36 27.00
CA LYS A 119 -3.29 16.25 26.38
C LYS A 119 -3.68 14.79 26.13
N ILE A 120 -2.72 13.94 25.76
CA ILE A 120 -2.95 12.51 25.51
C ILE A 120 -3.26 11.79 26.82
N ASP A 121 -2.42 11.97 27.84
CA ASP A 121 -2.65 11.42 29.18
C ASP A 121 -2.32 12.49 30.24
N PRO A 122 -3.34 13.03 30.93
CA PRO A 122 -3.15 14.01 31.99
C PRO A 122 -2.26 13.54 33.14
N THR A 123 -2.08 12.23 33.35
CA THR A 123 -1.23 11.69 34.42
C THR A 123 0.26 11.95 34.16
N TYR A 124 0.66 12.20 32.90
CA TYR A 124 2.03 12.57 32.56
C TYR A 124 2.45 13.90 33.18
N LYS A 125 1.51 14.82 33.43
CA LYS A 125 1.82 16.12 34.04
C LYS A 125 2.46 15.96 35.43
N SER A 126 2.01 14.99 36.21
CA SER A 126 2.59 14.68 37.53
C SER A 126 3.86 13.84 37.47
N LYS A 127 4.11 13.13 36.38
CA LYS A 127 5.27 12.22 36.22
C LYS A 127 6.44 12.87 35.50
N LEU A 128 6.21 13.96 34.77
CA LEU A 128 7.20 14.70 34.00
C LEU A 128 7.47 16.09 34.59
N ASP A 129 7.32 16.24 35.91
CA ASP A 129 7.56 17.52 36.62
C ASP A 129 9.00 18.00 36.44
N LEU A 130 9.97 17.08 36.38
CA LEU A 130 11.39 17.39 36.14
C LEU A 130 11.59 17.97 34.74
N GLU A 131 11.13 17.26 33.72
CA GLU A 131 11.29 17.60 32.31
C GLU A 131 10.58 18.91 31.98
N TYR A 132 9.39 19.11 32.54
CA TYR A 132 8.65 20.36 32.38
C TYR A 132 9.32 21.52 33.12
N GLY A 133 9.83 21.30 34.33
CA GLY A 133 10.62 22.30 35.06
C GLY A 133 11.89 22.72 34.33
N ILE A 134 12.61 21.76 33.73
CA ILE A 134 13.81 22.03 32.90
C ILE A 134 13.42 22.85 31.66
N CYS A 135 12.34 22.45 30.97
CA CYS A 135 11.85 23.17 29.81
C CYS A 135 11.51 24.64 30.14
N LEU A 136 10.77 24.88 31.23
CA LEU A 136 10.42 26.22 31.70
C LEU A 136 11.65 27.04 32.11
N TYR A 137 12.64 26.42 32.75
CA TYR A 137 13.91 27.06 33.09
C TYR A 137 14.62 27.58 31.83
N HIS A 138 14.70 26.76 30.78
CA HIS A 138 15.32 27.16 29.52
C HIS A 138 14.50 28.16 28.70
N GLN A 139 13.20 28.29 28.99
CA GLN A 139 12.33 29.36 28.47
C GLN A 139 12.38 30.65 29.31
N ASN A 140 13.25 30.72 30.33
CA ASN A 140 13.36 31.85 31.28
C ASN A 140 12.10 32.08 32.14
N ARG A 141 11.26 31.05 32.32
CA ARG A 141 10.05 31.08 33.17
C ARG A 141 10.38 30.52 34.55
N TYR A 142 11.30 31.20 35.25
CA TYR A 142 11.88 30.70 36.50
C TYR A 142 10.86 30.54 37.64
N ASP A 143 9.91 31.47 37.74
CA ASP A 143 8.88 31.46 38.78
C ASP A 143 8.00 30.20 38.71
N GLU A 144 7.80 29.67 37.49
CA GLU A 144 7.01 28.45 37.26
C GLU A 144 7.88 27.19 37.34
N ALA A 145 9.17 27.29 36.96
CA ALA A 145 10.11 26.18 37.00
C ALA A 145 10.49 25.78 38.43
N GLU A 146 10.72 26.75 39.32
CA GLU A 146 11.21 26.50 40.68
C GLU A 146 10.37 25.50 41.50
N PRO A 147 9.03 25.63 41.61
CA PRO A 147 8.24 24.69 42.38
C PRO A 147 8.26 23.26 41.79
N LEU A 148 8.32 23.15 40.46
CA LEU A 148 8.37 21.87 39.76
C LEU A 148 9.71 21.16 39.95
N LEU A 149 10.82 21.90 39.81
CA LEU A 149 12.17 21.37 40.02
C LEU A 149 12.39 20.96 41.48
N LYS A 150 11.88 21.74 42.45
CA LYS A 150 11.92 21.36 43.88
C LYS A 150 11.14 20.08 44.17
N LYS A 151 9.97 19.92 43.55
CA LYS A 151 9.17 18.71 43.67
C LYS A 151 9.88 17.50 43.05
N ALA A 152 10.47 17.67 41.87
CA ALA A 152 11.23 16.63 41.18
C ALA A 152 12.48 16.17 41.97
N LEU A 153 13.16 17.08 42.67
CA LEU A 153 14.28 16.72 43.55
C LEU A 153 13.85 15.81 44.70
N ALA A 154 12.59 15.87 45.15
CA ALA A 154 12.07 14.98 46.18
C ALA A 154 11.79 13.55 45.66
N SER A 155 11.64 13.37 44.35
CA SER A 155 11.35 12.10 43.68
C SER A 155 12.54 11.55 42.87
N ILE A 156 13.77 11.99 43.17
CA ILE A 156 14.98 11.71 42.37
C ILE A 156 15.35 10.22 42.25
N ASN A 157 14.80 9.38 43.14
CA ASN A 157 15.03 7.94 43.15
C ASN A 157 14.03 7.16 42.26
N GLU A 158 13.04 7.83 41.68
CA GLU A 158 12.12 7.18 40.74
C GLU A 158 12.78 7.03 39.36
N PRO A 159 12.58 5.90 38.68
CA PRO A 159 13.10 5.71 37.32
C PRO A 159 12.51 6.76 36.37
N SER A 160 13.35 7.34 35.51
CA SER A 160 12.90 8.34 34.54
C SER A 160 11.91 7.70 33.56
N LEU A 161 10.67 8.17 33.60
CA LEU A 161 9.64 7.75 32.66
C LEU A 161 10.07 8.00 31.21
N VAL A 162 10.75 9.11 30.94
CA VAL A 162 11.26 9.43 29.61
C VAL A 162 12.27 8.39 29.16
N GLU A 163 13.25 8.04 30.01
CA GLU A 163 14.25 7.04 29.67
C GLU A 163 13.61 5.67 29.38
N ASP A 164 12.65 5.24 30.19
CA ASP A 164 11.92 3.99 30.01
C ASP A 164 11.09 3.97 28.71
N LYS A 165 10.38 5.07 28.43
CA LYS A 165 9.58 5.22 27.20
C LYS A 165 10.48 5.28 25.97
N LEU A 166 11.60 5.99 26.04
CA LEU A 166 12.59 6.03 24.95
C LEU A 166 13.21 4.66 24.72
N LYS A 167 13.62 3.95 25.77
CA LYS A 167 14.17 2.59 25.62
C LYS A 167 13.17 1.66 24.95
N THR A 168 11.91 1.76 25.32
CA THR A 168 10.80 0.99 24.75
C THR A 168 10.57 1.39 23.29
N LEU A 169 10.48 2.68 22.97
CA LEU A 169 10.38 3.23 21.62
C LEU A 169 11.53 2.72 20.74
N MET A 170 12.76 2.78 21.23
CA MET A 170 13.96 2.36 20.49
C MET A 170 13.97 0.85 20.26
N THR A 171 13.51 0.06 21.23
CA THR A 171 13.39 -1.40 21.09
C THR A 171 12.28 -1.78 20.10
N LYS A 172 11.13 -1.10 20.17
CA LYS A 172 10.02 -1.29 19.22
C LYS A 172 10.40 -0.89 17.79
N SER A 173 11.16 0.19 17.65
CA SER A 173 11.47 0.80 16.35
C SER A 173 12.68 0.16 15.69
N ILE A 174 13.65 -0.37 16.45
CA ILE A 174 14.85 -1.03 15.92
C ILE A 174 14.65 -2.53 15.99
N ILE A 175 14.12 -3.12 14.92
CA ILE A 175 14.01 -4.58 14.77
C ILE A 175 15.42 -5.15 14.67
N LYS A 176 15.94 -5.67 15.78
CA LYS A 176 17.14 -6.52 15.76
C LYS A 176 16.76 -7.81 15.07
N HIS A 177 17.15 -7.94 13.82
CA HIS A 177 17.20 -9.23 13.16
C HIS A 177 18.32 -10.01 13.85
N GLU A 178 17.97 -10.88 14.80
CA GLU A 178 18.92 -11.87 15.28
C GLU A 178 19.37 -12.68 14.08
N LYS A 179 20.68 -12.75 13.88
CA LYS A 179 21.26 -13.64 12.89
C LYS A 179 20.96 -15.05 13.39
N VAL A 180 19.85 -15.62 12.92
CA VAL A 180 19.53 -17.02 13.18
C VAL A 180 20.69 -17.81 12.60
N ILE A 181 21.59 -18.27 13.47
CA ILE A 181 22.58 -19.29 13.10
C ILE A 181 21.72 -20.42 12.59
N GLY A 182 21.78 -20.68 11.28
CA GLY A 182 20.89 -21.61 10.63
C GLY A 182 20.81 -22.88 11.46
N LYS A 183 19.63 -23.18 12.00
CA LYS A 183 19.41 -24.53 12.51
C LYS A 183 19.75 -25.46 11.37
N VAL A 184 20.48 -26.54 11.66
CA VAL A 184 20.45 -27.71 10.79
C VAL A 184 18.98 -28.10 10.75
N LEU A 185 18.30 -27.70 9.68
CA LEU A 185 16.97 -28.18 9.39
C LEU A 185 17.18 -29.68 9.20
N GLU A 186 16.63 -30.50 10.09
CA GLU A 186 16.35 -31.87 9.70
C GLU A 186 15.58 -31.77 8.38
N TYR A 187 16.14 -32.38 7.34
CA TYR A 187 15.48 -32.42 6.05
C TYR A 187 14.18 -33.19 6.24
N HIS A 188 13.10 -32.45 6.41
CA HIS A 188 11.77 -32.94 6.10
C HIS A 188 11.61 -32.71 4.60
N GLU A 189 11.41 -33.80 3.86
CA GLU A 189 10.97 -33.69 2.47
C GLU A 189 9.77 -32.74 2.48
N PRO A 190 9.87 -31.55 1.84
CA PRO A 190 8.76 -30.60 1.85
C PRO A 190 7.54 -31.36 1.33
N GLU A 191 6.38 -31.14 1.95
CA GLU A 191 5.14 -31.69 1.42
C GLU A 191 5.12 -31.41 -0.08
N LYS A 192 5.08 -32.49 -0.88
CA LYS A 192 5.15 -32.36 -2.34
C LYS A 192 4.12 -31.32 -2.72
N PHE A 193 4.54 -30.27 -3.42
CA PHE A 193 3.63 -29.27 -3.94
C PHE A 193 2.52 -30.00 -4.69
N VAL A 194 1.35 -30.08 -4.04
CA VAL A 194 0.15 -30.56 -4.68
C VAL A 194 -0.30 -29.36 -5.49
N MET A 195 -0.13 -29.44 -6.81
CA MET A 195 -0.67 -28.41 -7.69
C MET A 195 -2.14 -28.26 -7.31
N PRO A 196 -2.57 -27.07 -6.83
CA PRO A 196 -3.94 -26.90 -6.38
C PRO A 196 -4.84 -27.29 -7.54
N GLU A 197 -5.91 -28.01 -7.22
CA GLU A 197 -6.86 -28.46 -8.23
C GLU A 197 -7.41 -27.23 -8.93
N ARG A 198 -6.93 -26.99 -10.16
CA ARG A 198 -7.40 -25.88 -10.97
C ARG A 198 -8.72 -26.33 -11.56
N ASN A 199 -9.79 -25.61 -11.28
CA ASN A 199 -11.04 -25.79 -12.02
C ASN A 199 -10.74 -25.56 -13.51
N VAL A 200 -10.75 -26.66 -14.28
CA VAL A 200 -10.57 -26.60 -15.73
C VAL A 200 -11.88 -26.09 -16.30
N VAL A 201 -11.87 -24.83 -16.70
CA VAL A 201 -12.96 -24.19 -17.43
C VAL A 201 -12.63 -24.22 -18.91
N ASP A 202 -13.65 -24.42 -19.74
CA ASP A 202 -13.50 -24.39 -21.20
C ASP A 202 -13.02 -22.98 -21.62
N PRO A 203 -11.87 -22.83 -22.31
CA PRO A 203 -11.35 -21.52 -22.71
C PRO A 203 -12.36 -20.67 -23.49
N GLU A 204 -13.24 -21.27 -24.29
CA GLU A 204 -14.27 -20.55 -25.03
C GLU A 204 -15.35 -19.93 -24.12
N SER A 205 -15.53 -20.49 -22.91
CA SER A 205 -16.45 -19.98 -21.88
C SER A 205 -15.86 -18.85 -21.03
N VAL A 206 -14.55 -18.59 -21.16
CA VAL A 206 -13.82 -17.58 -20.38
C VAL A 206 -13.50 -16.38 -21.27
N HIS A 207 -14.38 -15.39 -21.26
CA HIS A 207 -14.21 -14.17 -22.04
C HIS A 207 -14.37 -12.93 -21.17
N ALA A 208 -13.37 -12.03 -21.17
CA ALA A 208 -13.31 -10.85 -20.31
C ALA A 208 -14.56 -9.95 -20.42
N HIS A 209 -15.17 -9.88 -21.60
CA HIS A 209 -16.34 -9.03 -21.85
C HIS A 209 -17.70 -9.74 -21.90
N ARG A 210 -17.74 -11.08 -21.91
CA ARG A 210 -18.97 -11.85 -22.20
C ARG A 210 -19.28 -12.93 -21.17
N SER A 211 -18.40 -13.09 -20.20
CA SER A 211 -18.49 -14.16 -19.21
C SER A 211 -18.37 -13.60 -17.80
N LYS A 212 -19.01 -14.29 -16.85
CA LYS A 212 -18.93 -13.97 -15.42
C LYS A 212 -17.50 -14.04 -14.89
N TYR A 213 -16.62 -14.82 -15.52
CA TYR A 213 -15.20 -14.85 -15.18
C TYR A 213 -14.48 -13.51 -15.42
N GLY A 214 -15.04 -12.62 -16.24
CA GLY A 214 -14.53 -11.26 -16.41
C GLY A 214 -14.89 -10.31 -15.26
N LEU A 215 -15.85 -10.67 -14.41
CA LEU A 215 -16.36 -9.85 -13.33
C LEU A 215 -15.50 -10.01 -12.06
N THR A 216 -14.29 -9.48 -12.13
CA THR A 216 -13.37 -9.40 -10.99
C THR A 216 -12.96 -7.96 -10.74
N LEU A 217 -12.64 -7.63 -9.48
CA LEU A 217 -12.16 -6.30 -9.11
C LEU A 217 -10.79 -6.00 -9.74
N GLU A 218 -9.95 -7.00 -9.96
CA GLU A 218 -8.67 -6.86 -10.67
C GLU A 218 -8.87 -6.47 -12.14
N ASN A 219 -9.84 -7.09 -12.83
CA ASN A 219 -10.17 -6.72 -14.20
C ASN A 219 -10.82 -5.34 -14.25
N ALA A 220 -11.74 -5.04 -13.33
CA ALA A 220 -12.34 -3.71 -13.20
C ALA A 220 -11.26 -2.65 -12.97
N PHE A 221 -10.29 -2.93 -12.09
CA PHE A 221 -9.16 -2.06 -11.82
C PHE A 221 -8.32 -1.86 -13.08
N THR A 222 -7.92 -2.93 -13.75
CA THR A 222 -6.99 -2.89 -14.89
C THR A 222 -7.61 -2.20 -16.10
N GLN A 223 -8.86 -2.53 -16.43
CA GLN A 223 -9.54 -2.05 -17.64
C GLN A 223 -10.13 -0.64 -17.48
N SER A 224 -10.40 -0.19 -16.25
CA SER A 224 -10.94 1.15 -16.03
C SER A 224 -9.86 2.21 -16.23
N GLU A 225 -10.14 3.19 -17.08
CA GLU A 225 -9.32 4.39 -17.26
C GLU A 225 -9.26 5.23 -15.98
N SER A 226 -10.37 5.29 -15.22
CA SER A 226 -10.41 6.03 -13.96
C SER A 226 -11.25 5.33 -12.89
N ILE A 227 -10.85 5.45 -11.64
CA ILE A 227 -11.58 4.95 -10.48
C ILE A 227 -11.75 6.11 -9.50
N ILE A 228 -12.99 6.43 -9.16
CA ILE A 228 -13.32 7.60 -8.33
C ILE A 228 -14.27 7.23 -7.20
N VAL A 229 -14.23 8.02 -6.13
CA VAL A 229 -15.31 8.05 -5.14
C VAL A 229 -16.20 9.24 -5.47
N ALA A 230 -17.50 9.03 -5.55
CA ALA A 230 -18.45 10.06 -5.90
C ALA A 230 -19.75 9.94 -5.10
N GLU A 231 -20.38 11.08 -4.88
CA GLU A 231 -21.65 11.20 -4.17
C GLU A 231 -22.80 11.30 -5.17
N PHE A 232 -23.82 10.45 -5.02
CA PHE A 232 -25.02 10.52 -5.84
C PHE A 232 -25.86 11.75 -5.49
N LYS A 233 -26.25 12.54 -6.50
CA LYS A 233 -27.08 13.74 -6.29
C LYS A 233 -28.53 13.51 -6.71
N ASN A 234 -28.73 13.16 -7.97
CA ASN A 234 -30.04 12.93 -8.55
C ASN A 234 -29.88 12.07 -9.81
N TYR A 235 -31.00 11.81 -10.47
CA TYR A 235 -30.99 11.18 -11.78
C TYR A 235 -32.01 11.84 -12.69
N GLU A 236 -31.71 11.79 -13.98
CA GLU A 236 -32.55 12.27 -15.05
C GLU A 236 -32.95 11.07 -15.91
N LYS A 237 -34.16 11.11 -16.46
CA LYS A 237 -34.67 10.09 -17.36
C LYS A 237 -35.25 10.77 -18.59
N ASP A 238 -34.93 10.23 -19.75
CA ASP A 238 -35.60 10.59 -21.00
C ASP A 238 -36.61 9.48 -21.31
N GLY A 239 -37.90 9.76 -21.17
CA GLY A 239 -38.96 8.77 -21.39
C GLY A 239 -39.07 7.68 -20.31
N MET A 240 -39.35 6.44 -20.76
CA MET A 240 -39.64 5.29 -19.90
C MET A 240 -38.38 4.49 -19.62
N VAL A 241 -37.93 4.50 -18.36
CA VAL A 241 -36.78 3.70 -17.92
C VAL A 241 -37.06 2.20 -18.10
N SER A 242 -36.18 1.52 -18.81
CA SER A 242 -36.22 0.08 -19.02
C SER A 242 -34.97 -0.60 -18.45
N PHE A 243 -34.95 -1.94 -18.45
CA PHE A 243 -33.80 -2.69 -17.94
C PHE A 243 -32.53 -2.49 -18.77
N PHE A 244 -32.68 -2.24 -20.08
CA PHE A 244 -31.58 -2.02 -21.03
C PHE A 244 -31.52 -0.56 -21.52
N ASP A 245 -32.35 0.31 -20.96
CA ASP A 245 -32.38 1.74 -21.25
C ASP A 245 -32.46 2.49 -19.91
N PRO A 246 -31.33 2.58 -19.20
CA PRO A 246 -31.27 3.11 -17.85
C PRO A 246 -31.29 4.65 -17.81
N PRO A 247 -31.60 5.24 -16.65
CA PRO A 247 -31.51 6.69 -16.49
C PRO A 247 -30.06 7.18 -16.40
N CYS A 248 -29.88 8.48 -16.59
CA CYS A 248 -28.63 9.18 -16.29
C CYS A 248 -28.55 9.50 -14.80
N ALA A 249 -27.64 8.87 -14.07
CA ALA A 249 -27.38 9.14 -12.67
C ALA A 249 -26.27 10.19 -12.52
N ASN A 250 -26.58 11.33 -11.91
CA ASN A 250 -25.62 12.40 -11.73
C ASN A 250 -24.86 12.21 -10.41
N PHE A 251 -23.58 11.94 -10.54
CA PHE A 251 -22.65 11.86 -9.41
C PHE A 251 -21.78 13.09 -9.33
N VAL A 252 -21.32 13.43 -8.12
CA VAL A 252 -20.33 14.48 -7.90
C VAL A 252 -19.09 13.85 -7.29
N ARG A 253 -17.95 13.98 -7.97
CA ARG A 253 -16.69 13.39 -7.49
C ARG A 253 -16.30 14.00 -6.15
N THR A 254 -16.00 13.14 -5.18
CA THR A 254 -15.47 13.51 -3.87
C THR A 254 -14.00 13.15 -3.71
N ASP A 255 -13.57 12.03 -4.30
CA ASP A 255 -12.19 11.55 -4.21
C ASP A 255 -11.76 10.82 -5.48
N PHE A 256 -10.46 10.59 -5.63
CA PHE A 256 -9.86 10.07 -6.85
C PHE A 256 -8.83 8.96 -6.53
N LEU A 257 -9.09 7.74 -7.00
CA LEU A 257 -8.29 6.55 -6.65
C LEU A 257 -7.33 6.12 -7.77
N LYS A 258 -7.73 6.23 -9.04
CA LYS A 258 -6.93 5.85 -10.22
C LYS A 258 -7.27 6.70 -11.43
N GLY A 259 -6.28 7.05 -12.26
CA GLY A 259 -6.42 7.74 -13.56
C GLY A 259 -5.93 9.19 -13.55
N HIS A 260 -6.10 9.92 -14.65
CA HIS A 260 -5.72 11.35 -14.73
C HIS A 260 -6.74 12.21 -15.46
N VAL A 261 -7.89 11.65 -15.86
CA VAL A 261 -8.81 12.39 -16.70
C VAL A 261 -9.48 13.49 -15.88
N PRO A 262 -9.44 14.76 -16.34
CA PRO A 262 -10.20 15.85 -15.75
C PRO A 262 -11.67 15.64 -16.08
N LEU A 263 -12.28 14.68 -15.38
CA LEU A 263 -13.71 14.54 -15.36
C LEU A 263 -14.29 15.82 -14.73
N ASN A 264 -15.29 16.40 -15.39
CA ASN A 264 -16.08 17.48 -14.82
C ASN A 264 -16.54 17.11 -13.41
N ARG A 265 -16.77 18.11 -12.55
CA ARG A 265 -17.16 17.84 -11.15
C ARG A 265 -18.45 17.00 -11.07
N SER A 266 -19.32 17.15 -12.05
CA SER A 266 -20.48 16.28 -12.28
C SER A 266 -20.14 15.17 -13.27
N ILE A 267 -20.47 13.94 -12.89
CA ILE A 267 -20.23 12.70 -13.62
C ILE A 267 -21.60 12.10 -13.98
N PRO A 268 -22.09 12.30 -15.21
CA PRO A 268 -23.34 11.70 -15.66
C PRO A 268 -23.08 10.22 -15.97
N ILE A 269 -23.53 9.30 -15.11
CA ILE A 269 -23.31 7.86 -15.25
C ILE A 269 -24.53 7.21 -15.89
N ARG A 270 -24.31 6.37 -16.90
CA ARG A 270 -25.33 5.45 -17.43
C ARG A 270 -25.62 4.38 -16.38
N PHE A 271 -26.75 4.48 -15.67
CA PHE A 271 -27.02 3.67 -14.49
C PHE A 271 -27.58 2.28 -14.83
N GLU A 272 -26.80 1.48 -15.56
CA GLU A 272 -27.20 0.15 -16.07
C GLU A 272 -27.64 -0.81 -14.96
N PHE A 273 -28.77 -1.50 -15.12
CA PHE A 273 -29.26 -2.46 -14.11
C PHE A 273 -28.70 -3.88 -14.27
N HIS A 274 -27.71 -4.05 -15.14
CA HIS A 274 -27.18 -5.35 -15.56
C HIS A 274 -25.67 -5.30 -15.79
N GLU A 275 -25.05 -6.47 -15.83
CA GLU A 275 -23.59 -6.63 -15.85
C GLU A 275 -23.00 -6.63 -17.27
N LYS A 276 -23.80 -6.24 -18.28
CA LYS A 276 -23.45 -6.25 -19.73
C LYS A 276 -22.86 -7.58 -20.28
N ILE A 277 -23.08 -8.73 -19.62
CA ILE A 277 -22.60 -10.06 -20.05
C ILE A 277 -23.67 -10.92 -20.76
N GLY A 278 -24.65 -10.30 -21.44
CA GLY A 278 -25.68 -11.03 -22.21
C GLY A 278 -26.86 -11.55 -21.37
N GLU A 279 -27.12 -10.93 -20.23
CA GLU A 279 -28.24 -11.26 -19.36
C GLU A 279 -29.59 -10.98 -20.01
N LYS A 280 -30.59 -11.82 -19.73
CA LYS A 280 -31.98 -11.55 -20.11
C LYS A 280 -32.63 -10.67 -19.04
N LYS A 281 -33.53 -9.78 -19.47
CA LYS A 281 -34.36 -9.00 -18.55
C LYS A 281 -35.10 -9.94 -17.59
N PRO A 282 -35.05 -9.71 -16.27
CA PRO A 282 -35.83 -10.49 -15.31
C PRO A 282 -37.33 -10.44 -15.59
N GLU A 283 -38.03 -11.56 -15.39
CA GLU A 283 -39.47 -11.63 -15.60
C GLU A 283 -40.20 -10.68 -14.65
N GLY A 284 -41.14 -9.89 -15.18
CA GLY A 284 -41.88 -8.90 -14.39
C GLY A 284 -41.08 -7.66 -13.97
N TRP A 285 -39.84 -7.47 -14.45
CA TRP A 285 -39.04 -6.30 -14.08
C TRP A 285 -39.74 -4.99 -14.45
N LYS A 286 -39.83 -4.08 -13.48
CA LYS A 286 -40.31 -2.70 -13.63
C LYS A 286 -39.39 -1.74 -12.89
N PHE A 287 -39.17 -0.58 -13.50
CA PHE A 287 -38.43 0.49 -12.85
C PHE A 287 -39.19 0.99 -11.62
N ASP A 288 -38.48 1.16 -10.52
CA ASP A 288 -38.94 1.80 -9.30
C ASP A 288 -37.87 2.76 -8.81
N LYS A 289 -38.25 3.86 -8.15
CA LYS A 289 -37.31 4.85 -7.63
C LYS A 289 -36.37 4.26 -6.59
N ASP A 290 -36.79 3.22 -5.87
CA ASP A 290 -35.98 2.53 -4.88
C ASP A 290 -34.79 1.77 -5.49
N LYS A 291 -34.77 1.60 -6.82
CA LYS A 291 -33.62 1.03 -7.55
C LYS A 291 -32.50 2.05 -7.78
N MET A 292 -32.75 3.32 -7.52
CA MET A 292 -31.74 4.38 -7.61
C MET A 292 -31.06 4.57 -6.24
N PRO A 293 -29.80 5.04 -6.22
CA PRO A 293 -29.14 5.36 -4.97
C PRO A 293 -29.86 6.47 -4.22
N LYS A 294 -29.68 6.52 -2.90
CA LYS A 294 -30.19 7.64 -2.09
C LYS A 294 -29.34 8.89 -2.34
N PRO A 295 -29.93 10.09 -2.49
CA PRO A 295 -29.16 11.33 -2.54
C PRO A 295 -28.21 11.42 -1.33
N GLY A 296 -26.94 11.72 -1.58
CA GLY A 296 -25.90 11.74 -0.55
C GLY A 296 -25.15 10.42 -0.35
N SER A 297 -25.62 9.32 -0.91
CA SER A 297 -24.88 8.05 -0.86
C SER A 297 -23.58 8.15 -1.64
N LYS A 298 -22.50 7.59 -1.07
CA LYS A 298 -21.18 7.56 -1.69
C LYS A 298 -20.97 6.23 -2.40
N TRP A 299 -20.29 6.29 -3.54
CA TRP A 299 -20.06 5.16 -4.42
C TRP A 299 -18.64 5.19 -4.96
N ILE A 300 -18.07 3.99 -5.15
CA ILE A 300 -16.85 3.76 -5.91
C ILE A 300 -17.28 3.45 -7.35
N LEU A 301 -16.79 4.23 -8.30
CA LEU A 301 -17.14 4.12 -9.71
C LEU A 301 -15.91 3.74 -10.52
N PHE A 302 -16.01 2.63 -11.25
CA PHE A 302 -15.01 2.11 -12.18
C PHE A 302 -15.35 2.60 -13.58
N ILE A 303 -14.77 3.73 -13.98
CA ILE A 303 -15.05 4.39 -15.25
C ILE A 303 -14.19 3.72 -16.33
N ASN A 304 -14.87 3.04 -17.26
CA ASN A 304 -14.19 2.29 -18.33
C ASN A 304 -13.48 3.25 -19.28
N SER A 305 -14.22 4.25 -19.78
CA SER A 305 -13.69 5.36 -20.55
C SER A 305 -14.38 6.66 -20.12
N ALA A 306 -13.61 7.73 -19.99
CA ALA A 306 -14.12 9.04 -19.61
C ALA A 306 -14.84 9.79 -20.76
N VAL A 307 -15.00 9.15 -21.93
CA VAL A 307 -15.72 9.69 -23.09
C VAL A 307 -17.23 9.41 -22.95
N PRO A 308 -18.08 10.43 -22.83
CA PRO A 308 -19.53 10.22 -22.74
C PRO A 308 -20.10 9.69 -24.08
N ILE A 309 -20.98 8.70 -24.00
CA ILE A 309 -21.78 8.17 -25.11
C ILE A 309 -23.23 8.53 -24.84
N ASP A 310 -23.85 9.29 -25.75
CA ASP A 310 -25.17 9.92 -25.56
C ASP A 310 -25.23 10.79 -24.29
N GLY A 311 -24.15 11.50 -23.99
CA GLY A 311 -24.05 12.37 -22.81
C GLY A 311 -23.84 11.64 -21.48
N MET A 312 -23.73 10.31 -21.48
CA MET A 312 -23.51 9.49 -20.28
C MET A 312 -22.18 8.72 -20.32
N ILE A 313 -21.54 8.59 -19.17
CA ILE A 313 -20.31 7.83 -18.97
C ILE A 313 -20.65 6.39 -18.55
N GLU A 314 -19.96 5.43 -19.13
CA GLU A 314 -20.13 4.02 -18.82
C GLU A 314 -19.17 3.55 -17.71
N THR A 315 -19.69 2.68 -16.85
CA THR A 315 -18.90 1.96 -15.86
C THR A 315 -18.53 0.56 -16.35
N TYR A 316 -17.44 0.01 -15.79
CA TYR A 316 -16.97 -1.33 -16.11
C TYR A 316 -18.12 -2.35 -15.95
N HIS A 317 -18.52 -3.00 -17.03
CA HIS A 317 -19.64 -3.97 -17.02
C HIS A 317 -20.92 -3.45 -16.34
N GLY A 318 -21.32 -2.21 -16.62
CA GLY A 318 -22.60 -1.67 -16.17
C GLY A 318 -22.70 -1.65 -14.64
N SER A 319 -23.63 -2.41 -14.06
CA SER A 319 -23.86 -2.46 -12.61
C SER A 319 -22.66 -2.94 -11.80
N TYR A 320 -21.81 -3.83 -12.35
CA TYR A 320 -20.67 -4.38 -11.62
C TYR A 320 -19.61 -3.31 -11.30
N GLY A 321 -19.38 -2.37 -12.21
CA GLY A 321 -18.43 -1.27 -12.06
C GLY A 321 -18.90 -0.15 -11.13
N ARG A 322 -19.90 -0.41 -10.29
CA ARG A 322 -20.41 0.52 -9.29
C ARG A 322 -20.58 -0.21 -7.98
N MET A 323 -19.97 0.32 -6.94
CA MET A 323 -20.04 -0.25 -5.60
C MET A 323 -20.41 0.84 -4.61
N GLU A 324 -21.30 0.54 -3.67
CA GLU A 324 -21.54 1.45 -2.56
C GLU A 324 -20.27 1.58 -1.73
N PHE A 325 -19.98 2.80 -1.29
CA PHE A 325 -18.80 3.08 -0.49
C PHE A 325 -19.02 2.58 0.94
N ASN A 326 -18.17 1.65 1.35
CA ASN A 326 -17.97 1.23 2.73
C ASN A 326 -16.48 0.87 2.90
N GLU A 327 -16.03 0.71 4.14
CA GLU A 327 -14.62 0.45 4.47
C GLU A 327 -14.13 -0.85 3.80
N ASP A 328 -14.89 -1.94 3.87
CA ASP A 328 -14.54 -3.22 3.25
C ASP A 328 -14.31 -3.13 1.73
N ASN A 329 -15.18 -2.40 1.02
CA ASN A 329 -15.08 -2.22 -0.42
C ASN A 329 -13.92 -1.31 -0.78
N TYR A 330 -13.69 -0.26 0.01
CA TYR A 330 -12.58 0.66 -0.18
C TYR A 330 -11.23 -0.06 0.01
N ASP A 331 -11.11 -0.85 1.07
CA ASP A 331 -9.89 -1.59 1.41
C ASP A 331 -9.52 -2.62 0.33
N LYS A 332 -10.51 -3.34 -0.24
CA LYS A 332 -10.30 -4.24 -1.38
C LYS A 332 -9.65 -3.52 -2.56
N ILE A 333 -10.08 -2.28 -2.85
CA ILE A 333 -9.52 -1.51 -3.98
C ILE A 333 -8.14 -0.95 -3.65
N MET A 334 -7.92 -0.51 -2.41
CA MET A 334 -6.59 -0.08 -1.96
C MET A 334 -5.58 -1.23 -2.03
N GLN A 335 -5.97 -2.44 -1.64
CA GLN A 335 -5.12 -3.63 -1.74
C GLN A 335 -4.72 -3.92 -3.19
N ILE A 336 -5.67 -3.85 -4.13
CA ILE A 336 -5.39 -4.05 -5.57
C ILE A 336 -4.48 -2.94 -6.10
N ILE A 337 -4.72 -1.68 -5.72
CA ILE A 337 -3.86 -0.55 -6.09
C ILE A 337 -2.42 -0.80 -5.62
N GLU A 338 -2.24 -1.22 -4.37
CA GLU A 338 -0.91 -1.50 -3.80
C GLU A 338 -0.19 -2.62 -4.54
N GLN A 339 -0.89 -3.73 -4.83
CA GLN A 339 -0.33 -4.86 -5.58
C GLN A 339 0.14 -4.47 -6.99
N HIS A 340 -0.47 -3.43 -7.58
CA HIS A 340 -0.12 -2.93 -8.91
C HIS A 340 0.79 -1.71 -8.89
N LYS A 341 1.22 -1.22 -7.70
CA LYS A 341 2.19 -0.12 -7.61
C LYS A 341 3.52 -0.53 -8.23
N GLY A 342 3.96 0.24 -9.23
CA GLY A 342 5.21 0.00 -9.97
C GLY A 342 5.04 -0.77 -11.29
N GLN A 343 3.83 -1.23 -11.63
CA GLN A 343 3.54 -1.87 -12.93
C GLN A 343 3.10 -0.86 -14.01
N THR A 344 2.82 0.38 -13.64
CA THR A 344 2.58 1.49 -14.58
C THR A 344 3.89 1.88 -15.27
N ARG A 345 4.06 1.41 -16.50
CA ARG A 345 4.99 1.98 -17.48
C ARG A 345 4.45 3.27 -18.07
#